data_AF-A0A9P8N098-F1
#
_entry.id   AF-A0A9P8N098-F1
#
_cell.length_a   1.000
_cell.length_b   1.000
_cell.length_c   1.000
_cell.angle_alpha   90.00
_cell.angle_beta   90.00
_cell.angle_gamma   90.00
#
_symmetry.space_group_name_H-M   'P 1'
#
loop_
_entity.id
_entity.type
_entity.pdbx_description
1 polymer ?
#
loop_
_entity_poly.entity_id
_entity_poly.type
_entity_poly.pdbx_seq_one_letter_code
_entity_poly.pdbx_strand_id
1 'polypeptide(L)'
;MHTFVITTLSIWATLTLAASPGSWEPPKLAITTDEMTKEIQQSYIGPAGTGNDRLFQDREVIEEASCFRHVFSCQTSKFFKRRWLSEVQSVEVTPLAKIQKEVKNENEDAIDVTLLESTAIASGVTQGWTYSGSATVKIPIKAVDVSLTGGSTYTDTVTKTTTETTGANTMMKCGAKKFCRLSAISFQVTLTGKCEVEPMVLCGEDKPLEICYDFMGPSCEQRYAYWRRNCVVSHAPDWSQAEYLQHTNRVPCNITVPARYADGSLRSYVHGSQKDLNIADQAANGRKF
;
A
#
# COMPACT_ATOMS: atom_id res chain seq x y z
N MET A 1 27.87 68.28 -24.73
CA MET A 1 28.79 67.23 -25.23
C MET A 1 29.65 66.79 -24.05
N HIS A 2 29.29 65.69 -23.40
CA HIS A 2 30.09 65.09 -22.32
C HIS A 2 30.49 63.69 -22.73
N THR A 3 31.79 63.47 -22.83
CA THR A 3 32.42 62.21 -23.21
C THR A 3 32.72 61.42 -21.93
N PHE A 4 32.05 60.29 -21.75
CA PHE A 4 32.37 59.33 -20.68
C PHE A 4 33.34 58.28 -21.22
N VAL A 5 34.49 58.13 -20.55
CA VAL A 5 35.48 57.08 -20.80
C VAL A 5 35.19 55.95 -19.81
N ILE A 6 34.87 54.76 -20.31
CA ILE A 6 34.66 53.55 -19.50
C ILE A 6 35.92 52.68 -19.64
N THR A 7 36.64 52.49 -18.54
CA THR A 7 37.79 51.59 -18.44
C THR A 7 37.32 50.23 -17.92
N THR A 8 37.36 49.20 -18.77
CA THR A 8 37.05 47.81 -18.38
C THR A 8 38.30 47.12 -17.85
N LEU A 9 38.29 46.74 -16.57
CA LEU A 9 39.32 45.91 -15.94
C LEU A 9 38.89 44.43 -16.01
N SER A 10 39.60 43.62 -16.78
CA SER A 10 39.38 42.18 -16.87
C SER A 10 40.26 41.43 -15.85
N ILE A 11 39.64 40.87 -14.82
CA ILE A 11 40.30 40.00 -13.83
C ILE A 11 40.13 38.55 -14.29
N TRP A 12 41.24 37.89 -14.63
CA TRP A 12 41.30 36.45 -14.84
C TRP A 12 41.61 35.76 -13.51
N ALA A 13 40.63 35.04 -12.95
CA ALA A 13 40.82 34.19 -11.78
C ALA A 13 41.02 32.74 -12.23
N THR A 14 42.25 32.24 -12.14
CA THR A 14 42.59 30.82 -12.32
C THR A 14 42.19 30.06 -11.06
N LEU A 15 41.06 29.35 -11.13
CA LEU A 15 40.59 28.46 -10.05
C LEU A 15 41.22 27.07 -10.23
N THR A 16 42.29 26.78 -9.50
CA THR A 16 42.82 25.41 -9.37
C THR A 16 42.02 24.64 -8.31
N LEU A 17 41.13 23.75 -8.74
CA LEU A 17 40.50 22.77 -7.85
C LEU A 17 41.52 21.66 -7.53
N ALA A 18 42.08 21.69 -6.32
CA ALA A 18 42.73 20.54 -5.73
C ALA A 18 41.65 19.58 -5.20
N ALA A 19 41.42 18.46 -5.89
CA ALA A 19 40.58 17.39 -5.39
C ALA A 19 41.30 16.70 -4.21
N SER A 20 40.80 16.91 -2.99
CA SER A 20 41.26 16.10 -1.86
C SER A 20 40.74 14.66 -2.06
N PRO A 21 41.53 13.63 -1.70
CA PRO A 21 41.03 12.27 -1.60
C PRO A 21 40.10 12.20 -0.39
N GLY A 22 38.87 12.69 -0.57
CA GLY A 22 37.80 12.56 0.40
C GLY A 22 37.49 11.09 0.58
N SER A 23 37.79 10.56 1.78
CA SER A 23 37.31 9.25 2.19
C SER A 23 35.80 9.25 2.06
N TRP A 24 35.27 8.46 1.13
CA TRP A 24 33.86 8.14 1.08
C TRP A 24 33.51 7.35 2.35
N GLU A 25 33.16 8.05 3.43
CA GLU A 25 32.42 7.42 4.51
C GLU A 25 31.04 7.06 3.94
N PRO A 26 30.69 5.76 3.84
CA PRO A 26 29.36 5.40 3.38
C PRO A 26 28.32 6.03 4.34
N PRO A 27 27.22 6.58 3.82
CA PRO A 27 26.19 7.21 4.64
C PRO A 27 25.71 6.22 5.72
N LYS A 28 25.87 6.62 6.99
CA LYS A 28 25.65 5.83 8.21
C LYS A 28 24.18 5.50 8.54
N LEU A 29 23.26 5.56 7.59
CA LEU A 29 21.86 5.17 7.83
C LEU A 29 21.50 3.90 7.06
N ALA A 30 22.16 2.79 7.39
CA ALA A 30 21.56 1.49 7.16
C ALA A 30 20.52 1.26 8.26
N ILE A 31 19.35 1.89 8.14
CA ILE A 31 18.21 1.54 9.00
C ILE A 31 17.98 0.05 8.79
N THR A 32 18.07 -0.71 9.86
CA THR A 32 17.89 -2.16 9.80
C THR A 32 16.43 -2.49 9.51
N THR A 33 16.17 -3.63 8.88
CA THR A 33 14.80 -4.13 8.67
C THR A 33 14.02 -4.15 9.98
N ASP A 34 14.69 -4.48 11.10
CA ASP A 34 14.09 -4.55 12.44
C ASP A 34 13.68 -3.18 12.99
N GLU A 35 14.49 -2.13 12.76
CA GLU A 35 14.16 -0.76 13.16
C GLU A 35 12.94 -0.26 12.38
N MET A 36 12.91 -0.46 11.06
CA MET A 36 11.74 -0.09 10.25
C MET A 36 10.49 -0.87 10.68
N THR A 37 10.63 -2.16 10.96
CA THR A 37 9.53 -3.01 11.42
C THR A 37 8.93 -2.47 12.73
N LYS A 38 9.78 -2.11 13.69
CA LYS A 38 9.34 -1.52 14.97
C LYS A 38 8.68 -0.15 14.79
N GLU A 39 9.23 0.71 13.95
CA GLU A 39 8.64 2.03 13.66
C GLU A 39 7.27 1.88 13.00
N ILE A 40 7.15 1.00 12.00
CA ILE A 40 5.88 0.68 11.34
C ILE A 40 4.90 0.15 12.37
N GLN A 41 5.30 -0.83 13.18
CA GLN A 41 4.43 -1.41 14.20
C GLN A 41 3.89 -0.33 15.13
N GLN A 42 4.74 0.58 15.62
CA GLN A 42 4.34 1.70 16.47
C GLN A 42 3.36 2.66 15.78
N SER A 43 3.50 2.90 14.48
CA SER A 43 2.60 3.79 13.73
C SER A 43 1.16 3.27 13.58
N TYR A 44 0.95 1.95 13.75
CA TYR A 44 -0.37 1.30 13.71
C TYR A 44 -0.92 0.99 15.11
N ILE A 45 -0.17 1.26 16.19
CA ILE A 45 -0.67 1.15 17.57
C ILE A 45 -1.50 2.41 17.87
N GLY A 46 -2.82 2.27 17.86
CA GLY A 46 -3.74 3.36 18.13
C GLY A 46 -5.20 2.96 17.91
N PRO A 47 -6.16 3.88 18.16
CA PRO A 47 -7.56 3.65 17.78
C PRO A 47 -7.66 3.47 16.26
N ALA A 48 -8.52 2.56 15.81
CA ALA A 48 -8.65 2.14 14.41
C ALA A 48 -9.25 3.21 13.45
N GLY A 49 -9.22 4.49 13.84
CA GLY A 49 -9.95 5.59 13.19
C GLY A 49 -11.43 5.62 13.59
N THR A 50 -12.15 6.65 13.12
CA THR A 50 -13.61 6.82 13.35
C THR A 50 -14.31 7.18 12.05
N GLY A 51 -15.49 6.61 11.77
CA GLY A 51 -16.27 6.92 10.57
C GLY A 51 -15.75 6.23 9.30
N ASN A 52 -15.81 6.95 8.16
CA ASN A 52 -15.31 6.50 6.85
C ASN A 52 -13.78 6.34 6.81
N ASP A 53 -13.16 6.72 7.92
CA ASP A 53 -11.75 6.80 8.10
C ASP A 53 -11.09 5.50 8.61
N ARG A 54 -11.89 4.45 8.71
CA ARG A 54 -11.47 3.16 9.24
C ARG A 54 -10.98 2.25 8.12
N LEU A 55 -9.96 1.44 8.41
CA LEU A 55 -9.56 0.35 7.53
C LEU A 55 -10.70 -0.67 7.45
N PHE A 56 -11.02 -1.12 6.24
CA PHE A 56 -12.06 -2.12 6.05
C PHE A 56 -11.67 -3.21 5.08
N GLN A 57 -12.43 -4.30 5.16
CA GLN A 57 -12.35 -5.39 4.21
C GLN A 57 -13.76 -5.85 3.85
N ASP A 58 -14.04 -5.94 2.55
CA ASP A 58 -15.28 -6.51 2.05
C ASP A 58 -15.18 -8.05 2.02
N ARG A 59 -16.27 -8.73 2.38
CA ARG A 59 -16.36 -10.19 2.48
C ARG A 59 -17.72 -10.66 2.00
N GLU A 60 -17.83 -11.95 1.69
CA GLU A 60 -19.11 -12.60 1.35
C GLU A 60 -19.83 -11.89 0.19
N VAL A 61 -19.08 -11.61 -0.88
CA VAL A 61 -19.63 -10.99 -2.09
C VAL A 61 -20.52 -11.99 -2.81
N ILE A 62 -21.81 -11.67 -2.90
CA ILE A 62 -22.82 -12.38 -3.67
C ILE A 62 -23.26 -11.45 -4.78
N GLU A 63 -23.03 -11.84 -6.03
CA GLU A 63 -23.49 -11.10 -7.21
C GLU A 63 -24.71 -11.79 -7.81
N GLU A 64 -25.81 -11.05 -7.94
CA GLU A 64 -27.07 -11.53 -8.51
C GLU A 64 -27.54 -10.56 -9.60
N ALA A 65 -28.33 -11.05 -10.55
CA ALA A 65 -29.05 -10.17 -11.47
C ALA A 65 -29.98 -9.25 -10.67
N SER A 66 -30.00 -7.96 -11.00
CA SER A 66 -30.86 -7.00 -10.33
C SER A 66 -32.32 -7.28 -10.61
N CYS A 67 -33.18 -7.00 -9.62
CA CYS A 67 -34.62 -7.09 -9.80
C CYS A 67 -35.12 -6.21 -10.95
N PHE A 68 -36.24 -6.62 -11.56
CA PHE A 68 -36.79 -6.03 -12.79
C PHE A 68 -36.96 -4.50 -12.74
N ARG A 69 -37.28 -3.92 -11.58
CA ARG A 69 -37.38 -2.45 -11.42
C ARG A 69 -36.05 -1.72 -11.61
N HIS A 70 -34.93 -2.36 -11.32
CA HIS A 70 -33.58 -1.80 -11.41
C HIS A 70 -32.77 -2.36 -12.57
N VAL A 71 -33.28 -3.33 -13.33
CA VAL A 71 -32.54 -4.01 -14.42
C VAL A 71 -32.01 -3.03 -15.48
N PHE A 72 -32.72 -1.94 -15.71
CA PHE A 72 -32.33 -0.90 -16.69
C PHE A 72 -31.32 0.11 -16.13
N SER A 73 -31.28 0.32 -14.81
CA SER A 73 -30.28 1.19 -14.16
C SER A 73 -29.03 0.43 -13.74
N CYS A 74 -29.16 -0.88 -13.54
CA CYS A 74 -28.17 -1.70 -12.88
C CYS A 74 -28.43 -3.17 -13.22
N GLN A 75 -27.59 -3.79 -14.04
CA GLN A 75 -27.81 -5.18 -14.50
C GLN A 75 -27.56 -6.21 -13.39
N THR A 76 -26.57 -5.96 -12.54
CA THR A 76 -26.21 -6.83 -11.41
C THR A 76 -26.15 -6.05 -10.10
N SER A 77 -26.67 -6.66 -9.03
CA SER A 77 -26.53 -6.18 -7.66
C SER A 77 -25.50 -7.04 -6.94
N LYS A 78 -24.54 -6.41 -6.28
CA LYS A 78 -23.58 -7.08 -5.40
C LYS A 78 -23.96 -6.84 -3.95
N PHE A 79 -24.16 -7.92 -3.21
CA PHE A 79 -24.42 -7.91 -1.78
C PHE A 79 -23.16 -8.39 -1.07
N PHE A 80 -22.69 -7.67 -0.07
CA PHE A 80 -21.47 -8.04 0.63
C PHE A 80 -21.46 -7.48 2.05
N LYS A 81 -20.63 -8.06 2.92
CA LYS A 81 -20.42 -7.55 4.27
C LYS A 81 -19.11 -6.81 4.34
N ARG A 82 -19.16 -5.52 4.67
CA ARG A 82 -17.98 -4.71 4.98
C ARG A 82 -17.60 -4.88 6.43
N ARG A 83 -16.34 -5.23 6.69
CA ARG A 83 -15.78 -5.38 8.03
C ARG A 83 -14.88 -4.19 8.31
N TRP A 84 -15.34 -3.24 9.11
CA TRP A 84 -14.58 -2.07 9.53
C TRP A 84 -13.78 -2.38 10.78
N LEU A 85 -12.46 -2.17 10.75
CA LEU A 85 -11.60 -2.34 11.92
C LEU A 85 -12.04 -1.36 13.00
N SER A 86 -12.46 -1.89 14.15
CA SER A 86 -12.92 -1.11 15.30
C SER A 86 -11.91 -1.12 16.45
N GLU A 87 -11.18 -2.22 16.60
CA GLU A 87 -10.23 -2.46 17.69
C GLU A 87 -9.04 -3.23 17.12
N VAL A 88 -7.83 -2.71 17.33
CA VAL A 88 -6.57 -3.39 16.99
C VAL A 88 -6.05 -4.09 18.23
N GLN A 89 -5.86 -5.40 18.14
CA GLN A 89 -5.33 -6.23 19.23
C GLN A 89 -3.87 -6.56 19.02
N SER A 90 -3.48 -6.86 17.78
CA SER A 90 -2.09 -7.08 17.42
C SER A 90 -1.79 -6.51 16.03
N VAL A 91 -0.52 -6.14 15.87
CA VAL A 91 0.04 -5.62 14.62
C VAL A 91 1.23 -6.52 14.28
N GLU A 92 1.16 -7.16 13.13
CA GLU A 92 2.25 -7.95 12.55
C GLU A 92 2.77 -7.23 11.31
N VAL A 93 4.09 -7.10 11.20
CA VAL A 93 4.74 -6.47 10.05
C VAL A 93 5.61 -7.50 9.35
N THR A 94 5.32 -7.76 8.08
CA THR A 94 6.01 -8.74 7.25
C THR A 94 6.79 -8.03 6.15
N PRO A 95 8.14 -8.14 6.11
CA PRO A 95 8.91 -7.61 4.99
C PRO A 95 8.70 -8.48 3.75
N LEU A 96 8.49 -7.83 2.61
CA LEU A 96 8.36 -8.44 1.30
C LEU A 96 9.57 -8.06 0.46
N ALA A 97 10.36 -9.06 0.05
CA ALA A 97 11.56 -8.84 -0.77
C ALA A 97 11.29 -9.18 -2.23
N LYS A 98 11.64 -8.27 -3.15
CA LYS A 98 11.66 -8.50 -4.59
C LYS A 98 13.05 -8.26 -5.14
N ILE A 99 13.66 -9.29 -5.71
CA ILE A 99 14.97 -9.20 -6.38
C ILE A 99 14.81 -8.27 -7.59
N GLN A 100 15.64 -7.21 -7.64
CA GLN A 100 15.65 -6.25 -8.73
C GLN A 100 16.78 -6.55 -9.72
N LYS A 101 17.97 -6.83 -9.19
CA LYS A 101 19.17 -7.02 -9.98
C LYS A 101 20.12 -7.98 -9.29
N GLU A 102 20.68 -8.90 -10.07
CA GLU A 102 21.75 -9.80 -9.66
C GLU A 102 22.94 -9.61 -10.58
N VAL A 103 24.13 -9.53 -9.99
CA VAL A 103 25.37 -9.35 -10.74
C VAL A 103 26.42 -10.27 -10.15
N LYS A 104 27.04 -11.06 -11.02
CA LYS A 104 28.20 -11.86 -10.69
C LYS A 104 29.45 -11.08 -11.08
N ASN A 105 30.29 -10.74 -10.11
CA ASN A 105 31.58 -10.11 -10.38
C ASN A 105 32.70 -11.16 -10.36
N GLU A 106 33.10 -11.61 -11.54
CA GLU A 106 34.22 -12.55 -11.70
C GLU A 106 35.58 -11.84 -11.82
N ASN A 107 35.59 -10.51 -11.87
CA ASN A 107 36.82 -9.73 -11.97
C ASN A 107 37.59 -9.72 -10.64
N GLU A 108 38.87 -9.35 -10.73
CA GLU A 108 39.74 -9.09 -9.56
C GLU A 108 39.44 -7.74 -8.89
N ASP A 109 38.74 -6.85 -9.61
CA ASP A 109 38.38 -5.52 -9.13
C ASP A 109 36.88 -5.43 -8.81
N ALA A 110 36.53 -4.52 -7.91
CA ALA A 110 35.12 -4.22 -7.62
C ALA A 110 34.45 -3.50 -8.80
N ILE A 111 33.17 -3.79 -9.03
CA ILE A 111 32.35 -3.14 -10.07
C ILE A 111 31.19 -2.38 -9.45
N ASP A 112 30.81 -1.25 -10.05
CA ASP A 112 29.65 -0.48 -9.62
C ASP A 112 28.37 -1.08 -10.23
N VAL A 113 27.42 -1.45 -9.37
CA VAL A 113 26.10 -1.93 -9.74
C VAL A 113 25.10 -0.82 -9.46
N THR A 114 24.55 -0.27 -10.54
CA THR A 114 23.51 0.77 -10.46
C THR A 114 22.13 0.16 -10.73
N LEU A 115 21.15 0.58 -9.93
CA LEU A 115 19.72 0.36 -10.14
C LEU A 115 19.06 1.73 -10.33
N LEU A 116 18.49 1.97 -11.52
CA LEU A 116 17.87 3.26 -11.85
C LEU A 116 16.42 3.33 -11.36
N GLU A 117 15.70 2.22 -11.45
CA GLU A 117 14.30 2.09 -11.04
C GLU A 117 14.15 0.83 -10.18
N SER A 118 13.37 0.94 -9.11
CA SER A 118 13.09 -0.15 -8.19
C SER A 118 11.60 -0.43 -8.20
N THR A 119 11.21 -1.70 -8.31
CA THR A 119 9.81 -2.10 -8.20
C THR A 119 9.57 -2.79 -6.86
N ALA A 120 8.75 -2.19 -6.00
CA ALA A 120 8.39 -2.76 -4.71
C ALA A 120 7.03 -3.48 -4.76
N ILE A 121 6.81 -4.43 -3.86
CA ILE A 121 5.56 -5.19 -3.77
C ILE A 121 4.62 -4.48 -2.80
N ALA A 122 3.46 -4.05 -3.27
CA ALA A 122 2.36 -3.55 -2.44
C ALA A 122 1.25 -4.61 -2.44
N SER A 123 1.19 -5.42 -1.38
CA SER A 123 0.17 -6.47 -1.23
C SER A 123 -0.78 -6.13 -0.08
N GLY A 124 -2.07 -6.09 -0.37
CA GLY A 124 -3.12 -5.85 0.61
C GLY A 124 -4.45 -6.46 0.18
N VAL A 125 -5.31 -6.73 1.16
CA VAL A 125 -6.66 -7.30 0.96
C VAL A 125 -7.76 -6.27 1.22
N THR A 126 -7.39 -5.04 1.56
CA THR A 126 -8.31 -3.98 1.94
C THR A 126 -8.61 -3.10 0.76
N GLN A 127 -9.89 -2.78 0.58
CA GLN A 127 -10.31 -1.57 -0.10
C GLN A 127 -10.50 -0.53 1.02
N GLY A 128 -9.94 0.66 0.88
CA GLY A 128 -9.88 1.64 1.97
C GLY A 128 -8.57 2.42 1.91
N TRP A 129 -8.65 3.71 2.22
CA TRP A 129 -7.49 4.58 2.22
C TRP A 129 -6.55 4.18 3.38
N THR A 130 -5.25 4.34 3.15
CA THR A 130 -4.21 3.85 4.06
C THR A 130 -3.89 4.93 5.08
N TYR A 131 -4.16 4.65 6.37
CA TYR A 131 -3.82 5.55 7.47
C TYR A 131 -2.30 5.64 7.62
N SER A 132 -1.79 6.85 7.49
CA SER A 132 -0.42 7.21 7.81
C SER A 132 -0.45 8.08 9.07
N GLY A 133 -0.20 7.46 10.22
CA GLY A 133 -0.15 8.17 11.49
C GLY A 133 0.89 9.31 11.44
N SER A 134 0.42 10.53 11.59
CA SER A 134 1.16 11.55 12.34
C SER A 134 0.17 12.18 13.30
N ALA A 135 0.57 12.31 14.56
CA ALA A 135 -0.13 13.17 15.48
C ALA A 135 -0.18 14.59 14.87
N THR A 136 -1.38 14.98 14.46
CA THR A 136 -1.93 16.34 14.33
C THR A 136 -1.18 17.36 13.45
N VAL A 137 -1.71 17.66 12.24
CA VAL A 137 -2.08 19.00 11.73
C VAL A 137 -2.86 18.80 10.42
N LYS A 138 -4.02 19.47 10.28
CA LYS A 138 -4.75 19.58 9.01
C LYS A 138 -3.86 20.22 7.95
N ILE A 139 -3.35 19.45 6.99
CA ILE A 139 -2.73 20.00 5.79
C ILE A 139 -3.71 19.80 4.63
N PRO A 140 -4.23 20.87 4.00
CA PRO A 140 -5.03 20.73 2.79
C PRO A 140 -4.11 20.30 1.65
N ILE A 141 -4.20 19.03 1.26
CA ILE A 141 -3.46 18.50 0.12
C ILE A 141 -4.13 19.07 -1.14
N LYS A 142 -3.50 20.08 -1.76
CA LYS A 142 -3.84 20.51 -3.12
C LYS A 142 -3.55 19.35 -4.08
N ALA A 143 -4.53 19.09 -4.93
CA ALA A 143 -4.53 18.09 -5.99
C ALA A 143 -3.19 18.05 -6.73
N VAL A 144 -2.49 16.93 -6.62
CA VAL A 144 -1.54 16.49 -7.64
C VAL A 144 -2.35 15.58 -8.55
N ASP A 145 -2.59 16.07 -9.77
CA ASP A 145 -3.21 15.31 -10.85
C ASP A 145 -2.30 14.14 -11.25
N VAL A 146 -2.44 13.02 -10.54
CA VAL A 146 -2.05 11.72 -11.07
C VAL A 146 -3.25 11.25 -11.89
N SER A 147 -3.17 11.46 -13.20
CA SER A 147 -4.08 10.88 -14.20
C SER A 147 -3.96 9.35 -14.20
N LEU A 148 -4.59 8.71 -13.21
CA LEU A 148 -4.98 7.31 -13.28
C LEU A 148 -6.27 7.26 -14.11
N THR A 149 -6.15 7.01 -15.42
CA THR A 149 -7.27 6.53 -16.24
C THR A 149 -7.71 5.17 -15.70
N GLY A 150 -8.60 5.20 -14.71
CA GLY A 150 -9.15 4.05 -14.04
C GLY A 150 -10.66 3.97 -14.29
N GLY A 151 -11.07 3.13 -15.22
CA GLY A 151 -12.40 2.53 -15.15
C GLY A 151 -12.48 1.73 -13.86
N SER A 152 -13.40 2.09 -12.97
CA SER A 152 -13.59 1.43 -11.68
C SER A 152 -14.35 0.12 -11.87
N THR A 153 -13.72 -0.90 -12.44
CA THR A 153 -14.26 -2.27 -12.38
C THR A 153 -14.08 -2.81 -10.97
N TYR A 154 -15.19 -3.07 -10.27
CA TYR A 154 -15.24 -3.79 -9.01
C TYR A 154 -14.64 -5.19 -9.20
N THR A 155 -13.35 -5.35 -8.85
CA THR A 155 -12.71 -6.65 -8.74
C THR A 155 -12.96 -7.19 -7.35
N ASP A 156 -13.56 -8.37 -7.28
CA ASP A 156 -13.80 -9.14 -6.05
C ASP A 156 -12.58 -9.13 -5.14
N THR A 157 -12.82 -9.23 -3.83
CA THR A 157 -11.85 -9.30 -2.73
C THR A 157 -10.87 -10.49 -2.84
N VAL A 158 -10.05 -10.45 -3.88
CA VAL A 158 -8.83 -11.22 -4.05
C VAL A 158 -7.71 -10.28 -3.64
N THR A 159 -6.82 -10.75 -2.76
CA THR A 159 -5.57 -10.07 -2.42
C THR A 159 -4.95 -9.43 -3.67
N LYS A 160 -5.08 -8.10 -3.79
CA LYS A 160 -4.56 -7.40 -4.96
C LYS A 160 -3.11 -7.09 -4.67
N THR A 161 -2.24 -8.01 -5.06
CA THR A 161 -0.81 -7.74 -5.07
C THR A 161 -0.54 -6.83 -6.26
N THR A 162 -0.29 -5.55 -5.96
CA THR A 162 0.16 -4.56 -6.94
C THR A 162 1.67 -4.38 -6.80
N THR A 163 2.32 -4.03 -7.90
CA THR A 163 3.73 -3.64 -7.88
C THR A 163 3.81 -2.15 -8.15
N GLU A 164 4.46 -1.40 -7.25
CA GLU A 164 4.66 0.04 -7.38
C GLU A 164 6.13 0.31 -7.71
N THR A 165 6.38 1.10 -8.75
CA THR A 165 7.73 1.55 -9.10
C THR A 165 8.09 2.74 -8.23
N THR A 166 9.12 2.58 -7.39
CA THR A 166 9.73 3.67 -6.64
C THR A 166 11.00 4.11 -7.36
N GLY A 167 11.07 5.40 -7.70
CA GLY A 167 12.24 5.99 -8.32
C GLY A 167 13.38 6.06 -7.31
N ALA A 168 14.25 5.06 -7.29
CA ALA A 168 15.41 5.02 -6.42
C ALA A 168 16.65 4.71 -7.25
N ASN A 169 17.44 5.75 -7.57
CA ASN A 169 18.78 5.57 -8.11
C ASN A 169 19.70 5.09 -6.98
N THR A 170 19.87 3.78 -6.86
CA THR A 170 20.72 3.15 -5.84
C THR A 170 21.94 2.54 -6.48
N MET A 171 23.11 2.88 -5.95
CA MET A 171 24.40 2.33 -6.39
C MET A 171 25.01 1.47 -5.28
N MET A 172 25.57 0.33 -5.66
CA MET A 172 26.32 -0.57 -4.78
C MET A 172 27.62 -0.98 -5.47
N LYS A 173 28.73 -0.94 -4.73
CA LYS A 173 30.00 -1.54 -5.16
C LYS A 173 29.97 -3.04 -4.92
N CYS A 174 29.97 -3.85 -5.97
CA CYS A 174 30.08 -5.29 -5.90
C CYS A 174 31.55 -5.71 -5.83
N GLY A 175 31.98 -6.29 -4.71
CA GLY A 175 33.37 -6.69 -4.51
C GLY A 175 33.87 -7.71 -5.54
N ALA A 176 35.18 -7.81 -5.68
CA ALA A 176 35.83 -8.82 -6.50
C ALA A 176 35.44 -10.24 -6.08
N LYS A 177 35.23 -11.13 -7.06
CA LYS A 177 34.81 -12.53 -6.82
C LYS A 177 33.55 -12.67 -5.94
N LYS A 178 32.60 -11.73 -6.04
CA LYS A 178 31.32 -11.77 -5.29
C LYS A 178 30.12 -11.95 -6.22
N PHE A 179 29.08 -12.59 -5.70
CA PHE A 179 27.72 -12.53 -6.21
C PHE A 179 26.96 -11.45 -5.45
N CYS A 180 26.49 -10.42 -6.15
CA CYS A 180 25.80 -9.28 -5.58
C CYS A 180 24.34 -9.28 -5.99
N ARG A 181 23.46 -8.99 -5.04
CA ARG A 181 22.01 -8.95 -5.23
C ARG A 181 21.45 -7.67 -4.63
N LEU A 182 20.74 -6.90 -5.46
CA LEU A 182 19.92 -5.77 -5.06
C LEU A 182 18.45 -6.22 -4.99
N SER A 183 17.85 -6.08 -3.83
CA SER A 183 16.45 -6.42 -3.56
C SER A 183 15.70 -5.18 -3.08
N ALA A 184 14.52 -4.93 -3.62
CA ALA A 184 13.58 -3.97 -3.06
C ALA A 184 12.86 -4.64 -1.90
N ILE A 185 12.95 -4.07 -0.70
CA ILE A 185 12.23 -4.51 0.48
C ILE A 185 11.08 -3.54 0.70
N SER A 186 9.85 -4.04 0.70
CA SER A 186 8.65 -3.31 1.14
C SER A 186 8.06 -4.00 2.37
N PHE A 187 7.10 -3.36 3.02
CA PHE A 187 6.48 -3.91 4.21
C PHE A 187 4.98 -4.07 4.03
N GLN A 188 4.47 -5.19 4.52
CA GLN A 188 3.06 -5.50 4.64
C GLN A 188 2.69 -5.52 6.12
N VAL A 189 1.56 -4.92 6.47
CA VAL A 189 1.07 -4.85 7.85
C VAL A 189 -0.22 -5.64 7.95
N THR A 190 -0.26 -6.61 8.85
CA THR A 190 -1.47 -7.38 9.19
C THR A 190 -1.95 -6.95 10.57
N LEU A 191 -3.13 -6.35 10.59
CA LEU A 191 -3.83 -5.90 11.79
C LEU A 191 -4.84 -6.97 12.20
N THR A 192 -4.68 -7.52 13.40
CA THR A 192 -5.64 -8.47 13.96
C THR A 192 -6.42 -7.78 15.08
N GLY A 193 -7.73 -7.97 15.10
CA GLY A 193 -8.57 -7.46 16.18
C GLY A 193 -10.05 -7.69 15.93
N LYS A 194 -10.88 -6.69 16.23
CA LYS A 194 -12.34 -6.79 16.05
C LYS A 194 -12.82 -5.83 14.97
N CYS A 195 -13.70 -6.33 14.12
CA CYS A 195 -14.36 -5.54 13.11
C CYS A 195 -15.86 -5.43 13.36
N GLU A 196 -16.39 -4.25 13.14
CA GLU A 196 -17.83 -4.03 12.99
C GLU A 196 -18.26 -4.48 11.59
N VAL A 197 -19.34 -5.23 11.52
CA VAL A 197 -19.84 -5.79 10.26
C VAL A 197 -21.03 -4.97 9.78
N GLU A 198 -20.91 -4.39 8.59
CA GLU A 198 -21.96 -3.61 7.94
C GLU A 198 -22.36 -4.30 6.63
N PRO A 199 -23.63 -4.70 6.46
CA PRO A 199 -24.11 -5.25 5.20
C PRO A 199 -24.30 -4.13 4.17
N MET A 200 -23.66 -4.32 3.03
CA MET A 200 -23.61 -3.36 1.94
C MET A 200 -24.30 -3.92 0.70
N VAL A 201 -24.84 -3.03 -0.11
CA VAL A 201 -25.31 -3.32 -1.46
C VAL A 201 -24.65 -2.35 -2.45
N LEU A 202 -24.22 -2.88 -3.58
CA LEU A 202 -23.68 -2.12 -4.70
C LEU A 202 -24.50 -2.44 -5.95
N CYS A 203 -24.90 -1.41 -6.69
CA CYS A 203 -25.65 -1.57 -7.93
C CYS A 203 -24.93 -0.85 -9.07
N GLY A 204 -24.39 -1.59 -10.04
CA GLY A 204 -23.64 -0.98 -11.15
C GLY A 204 -22.42 -0.18 -10.69
N GLU A 205 -22.30 1.06 -11.17
CA GLU A 205 -21.19 2.00 -10.86
C GLU A 205 -21.48 2.90 -9.64
N ASP A 206 -22.61 2.69 -8.95
CA ASP A 206 -22.96 3.49 -7.79
C ASP A 206 -21.97 3.31 -6.63
N LYS A 207 -22.04 4.17 -5.62
CA LYS A 207 -21.31 3.95 -4.38
C LYS A 207 -21.96 2.81 -3.60
N PRO A 208 -21.19 1.98 -2.85
CA PRO A 208 -21.76 1.05 -1.90
C PRO A 208 -22.70 1.75 -0.93
N LEU A 209 -23.91 1.25 -0.79
CA LEU A 209 -24.92 1.74 0.14
C LEU A 209 -24.99 0.79 1.35
N GLU A 210 -25.07 1.36 2.55
CA GLU A 210 -25.34 0.59 3.75
C GLU A 210 -26.81 0.18 3.73
N ILE A 211 -27.09 -1.10 3.50
CA ILE A 211 -28.46 -1.55 3.25
C ILE A 211 -29.33 -1.38 4.49
N CYS A 212 -28.77 -1.35 5.70
CA CYS A 212 -29.57 -1.17 6.91
C CYS A 212 -30.09 0.26 7.10
N TYR A 213 -29.39 1.27 6.57
CA TYR A 213 -29.75 2.68 6.76
C TYR A 213 -30.58 3.22 5.58
N ASP A 214 -30.17 2.91 4.35
CA ASP A 214 -30.75 3.49 3.12
C ASP A 214 -31.84 2.62 2.47
N PHE A 215 -32.47 1.69 3.21
CA PHE A 215 -33.47 0.80 2.64
C PHE A 215 -34.82 1.49 2.39
N MET A 216 -35.07 1.89 1.14
CA MET A 216 -36.34 2.49 0.70
C MET A 216 -37.45 1.45 0.39
N GLY A 217 -37.69 0.50 1.29
CA GLY A 217 -38.86 -0.38 1.27
C GLY A 217 -38.81 -1.58 0.29
N PRO A 218 -39.88 -2.41 0.25
CA PRO A 218 -39.91 -3.76 -0.34
C PRO A 218 -39.96 -3.79 -1.87
N SER A 219 -39.49 -2.74 -2.56
CA SER A 219 -39.58 -2.62 -4.02
C SER A 219 -38.78 -3.69 -4.79
N CYS A 220 -37.90 -4.41 -4.09
CA CYS A 220 -37.02 -5.43 -4.64
C CYS A 220 -36.87 -6.59 -3.62
N GLU A 221 -37.43 -7.76 -3.94
CA GLU A 221 -37.44 -8.92 -3.04
C GLU A 221 -36.04 -9.39 -2.64
N GLN A 222 -35.07 -9.36 -3.57
CA GLN A 222 -33.67 -9.70 -3.29
C GLN A 222 -33.05 -8.79 -2.23
N ARG A 223 -33.15 -7.46 -2.41
CA ARG A 223 -32.64 -6.47 -1.44
C ARG A 223 -33.34 -6.63 -0.09
N TYR A 224 -34.65 -6.84 -0.11
CA TYR A 224 -35.44 -7.03 1.10
C TYR A 224 -35.06 -8.32 1.85
N ALA A 225 -34.83 -9.42 1.13
CA ALA A 225 -34.37 -10.69 1.71
C ALA A 225 -32.94 -10.58 2.27
N TYR A 226 -32.07 -9.82 1.62
CA TYR A 226 -30.73 -9.54 2.15
C TYR A 226 -30.78 -8.65 3.41
N TRP A 227 -31.55 -7.56 3.37
CA TRP A 227 -31.79 -6.67 4.50
C TRP A 227 -32.36 -7.44 5.70
N ARG A 228 -33.43 -8.22 5.51
CA ARG A 228 -34.09 -8.98 6.58
C ARG A 228 -33.12 -9.95 7.27
N ARG A 229 -32.22 -10.59 6.51
CA ARG A 229 -31.24 -11.55 7.05
C ARG A 229 -30.08 -10.91 7.79
N ASN A 230 -29.73 -9.66 7.50
CA ASN A 230 -28.49 -9.05 7.98
C ASN A 230 -28.69 -7.79 8.85
N CYS A 231 -29.87 -7.16 8.84
CA CYS A 231 -30.12 -5.89 9.52
C CYS A 231 -31.07 -5.95 10.72
N VAL A 232 -31.94 -6.96 10.82
CA VAL A 232 -33.02 -7.00 11.83
C VAL A 232 -32.55 -7.77 13.07
N VAL A 233 -32.66 -7.16 14.25
CA VAL A 233 -32.12 -7.74 15.50
C VAL A 233 -33.17 -7.97 16.58
N SER A 234 -34.41 -7.53 16.38
CA SER A 234 -35.55 -7.96 17.19
C SER A 234 -36.69 -8.38 16.26
N HIS A 235 -37.42 -9.44 16.66
CA HIS A 235 -38.59 -9.96 15.95
C HIS A 235 -39.76 -8.94 16.00
N ALA A 236 -39.58 -7.76 15.41
CA ALA A 236 -40.67 -6.86 15.14
C ALA A 236 -41.42 -7.40 13.91
N PRO A 237 -42.72 -7.74 14.03
CA PRO A 237 -43.53 -8.14 12.88
C PRO A 237 -43.72 -7.00 11.86
N ASP A 238 -43.35 -5.77 12.24
CA ASP A 238 -43.39 -4.57 11.42
C ASP A 238 -41.99 -3.92 11.32
N TRP A 239 -41.62 -3.52 10.10
CA TRP A 239 -40.36 -2.81 9.80
C TRP A 239 -40.29 -1.43 10.47
N SER A 240 -41.44 -0.85 10.84
CA SER A 240 -41.52 0.42 11.58
C SER A 240 -40.99 0.35 13.02
N GLN A 241 -40.87 -0.86 13.59
CA GLN A 241 -40.43 -1.11 14.96
C GLN A 241 -39.10 -1.88 15.04
N ALA A 242 -38.44 -2.12 13.90
CA ALA A 242 -37.15 -2.79 13.89
C ALA A 242 -36.10 -1.91 14.55
N GLU A 243 -35.54 -2.37 15.67
CA GLU A 243 -34.39 -1.73 16.31
C GLU A 243 -33.11 -2.26 15.64
N TYR A 244 -32.38 -1.36 14.98
CA TYR A 244 -31.13 -1.68 14.33
C TYR A 244 -30.02 -1.70 15.38
N LEU A 245 -29.46 -2.88 15.68
CA LEU A 245 -28.19 -2.94 16.40
C LEU A 245 -27.04 -2.70 15.42
N GLN A 246 -26.90 -1.46 14.96
CA GLN A 246 -25.67 -1.05 14.30
C GLN A 246 -24.49 -1.22 15.30
N HIS A 247 -23.33 -1.61 14.78
CA HIS A 247 -22.05 -1.63 15.50
C HIS A 247 -21.88 -2.59 16.69
N THR A 248 -22.90 -3.36 17.10
CA THR A 248 -22.74 -4.34 18.20
C THR A 248 -22.13 -5.66 17.73
N ASN A 249 -22.34 -6.03 16.47
CA ASN A 249 -21.77 -7.23 15.87
C ASN A 249 -20.28 -7.02 15.56
N ARG A 250 -19.47 -7.18 16.60
CA ARG A 250 -18.02 -7.21 16.51
C ARG A 250 -17.56 -8.65 16.31
N VAL A 251 -16.93 -8.91 15.17
CA VAL A 251 -16.34 -10.22 14.85
C VAL A 251 -14.82 -10.12 14.81
N PRO A 252 -14.09 -11.18 15.18
CA PRO A 252 -12.66 -11.25 14.94
C PRO A 252 -12.36 -11.03 13.44
N CYS A 253 -11.34 -10.23 13.15
CA CYS A 253 -10.92 -9.96 11.79
C CYS A 253 -9.41 -9.72 11.67
N ASN A 254 -8.92 -9.95 10.46
CA ASN A 254 -7.54 -9.73 10.05
C ASN A 254 -7.53 -8.89 8.76
N ILE A 255 -6.89 -7.74 8.83
CA ILE A 255 -6.86 -6.72 7.77
C ILE A 255 -5.40 -6.51 7.39
N THR A 256 -5.07 -6.79 6.13
CA THR A 256 -3.70 -6.67 5.62
C THR A 256 -3.58 -5.52 4.63
N VAL A 257 -2.66 -4.60 4.91
CA VAL A 257 -2.41 -3.37 4.14
C VAL A 257 -0.93 -3.23 3.78
N PRO A 258 -0.57 -2.61 2.65
CA PRO A 258 0.80 -2.17 2.43
C PRO A 258 1.16 -1.06 3.42
N ALA A 259 2.38 -1.11 3.98
CA ALA A 259 2.87 -0.04 4.85
C ALA A 259 3.19 1.20 3.99
N ARG A 260 2.66 2.37 4.38
CA ARG A 260 2.84 3.63 3.65
C ARG A 260 3.33 4.76 4.55
N TYR A 261 3.96 5.75 3.94
CA TYR A 261 4.31 7.02 4.57
C TYR A 261 3.12 7.97 4.61
N ALA A 262 3.29 9.13 5.26
CA ALA A 262 2.30 10.20 5.37
C ALA A 262 1.78 10.74 4.03
N ASP A 263 2.62 10.67 3.00
CA ASP A 263 2.32 11.12 1.65
C ASP A 263 1.65 10.05 0.78
N GLY A 264 1.38 8.86 1.33
CA GLY A 264 0.82 7.72 0.60
C GLY A 264 1.86 6.91 -0.19
N SER A 265 3.14 7.29 -0.20
CA SER A 265 4.19 6.49 -0.83
C SER A 265 4.46 5.21 -0.03
N LEU A 266 4.87 4.15 -0.74
CA LEU A 266 5.13 2.84 -0.13
C LEU A 266 6.39 2.91 0.76
N ARG A 267 6.29 2.43 2.00
CA ARG A 267 7.45 2.21 2.87
C ARG A 267 8.29 1.09 2.27
N SER A 268 9.38 1.47 1.62
CA SER A 268 10.28 0.56 0.94
C SER A 268 11.69 1.11 0.86
N TYR A 269 12.68 0.22 0.73
CA TYR A 269 14.08 0.59 0.50
C TYR A 269 14.77 -0.49 -0.34
N VAL A 270 15.91 -0.13 -0.93
CA VAL A 270 16.75 -1.08 -1.68
C VAL A 270 17.81 -1.64 -0.74
N HIS A 271 17.81 -2.96 -0.56
CA HIS A 271 18.82 -3.69 0.18
C HIS A 271 19.81 -4.34 -0.79
N GLY A 272 21.08 -4.02 -0.63
CA GLY A 272 22.16 -4.70 -1.34
C GLY A 272 22.83 -5.74 -0.45
N SER A 273 23.04 -6.93 -1.01
CA SER A 273 23.72 -8.04 -0.35
C SER A 273 24.80 -8.62 -1.26
N GLN A 274 25.85 -9.18 -0.66
CA GLN A 274 26.95 -9.81 -1.39
C GLN A 274 27.31 -11.14 -0.74
N LYS A 275 27.64 -12.13 -1.55
CA LYS A 275 28.15 -13.43 -1.12
C LYS A 275 29.41 -13.77 -1.88
N ASP A 276 30.35 -14.46 -1.24
CA ASP A 276 31.49 -15.04 -1.93
C ASP A 276 31.03 -15.96 -3.05
N LEU A 277 31.69 -15.87 -4.20
CA LEU A 277 31.60 -16.90 -5.23
C LEU A 277 32.36 -18.13 -4.75
N ASN A 278 31.80 -18.84 -3.77
CA ASN A 278 32.33 -20.12 -3.39
C ASN A 278 32.21 -21.07 -4.58
N ILE A 279 33.34 -21.66 -4.97
CA ILE A 279 33.53 -22.54 -6.13
C ILE A 279 32.55 -23.74 -6.13
N ALA A 280 31.96 -24.09 -4.98
CA ALA A 280 31.03 -25.20 -4.81
C ALA A 280 29.70 -25.07 -5.59
N ASP A 281 29.18 -23.85 -5.81
CA ASP A 281 27.94 -23.67 -6.59
C ASP A 281 28.13 -23.91 -8.10
N GLN A 282 29.38 -23.92 -8.59
CA GLN A 282 29.65 -24.34 -9.98
C GLN A 282 29.44 -25.85 -10.19
N ALA A 283 29.49 -26.68 -9.15
CA ALA A 283 29.26 -28.12 -9.26
C ALA A 283 27.77 -28.48 -9.40
N ALA A 284 26.85 -27.64 -8.93
CA ALA A 284 25.41 -27.90 -9.01
C ALA A 284 24.81 -27.58 -10.40
N ASN A 285 25.34 -26.56 -11.09
CA ASN A 285 24.90 -26.20 -12.45
C ASN A 285 25.56 -27.04 -13.57
N GLY A 286 26.46 -27.97 -13.23
CA GLY A 286 27.10 -28.89 -14.16
C GLY A 286 26.27 -30.15 -14.50
N ARG A 287 25.19 -30.43 -13.76
CA ARG A 287 24.25 -31.50 -14.13
C ARG A 287 23.21 -30.93 -15.11
N LYS A 288 23.58 -30.91 -16.38
CA LYS A 288 22.62 -30.86 -17.49
C LYS A 288 21.64 -32.04 -17.31
N PHE A 289 20.34 -31.74 -17.35
CA PHE A 289 19.31 -32.74 -17.64
C PHE A 289 19.48 -33.24 -19.08
#